data_AF-A0A8H3WZQ2-F1
#
_entry.id   AF-A0A8H3WZQ2-F1
#
_cell.length_a   1.000
_cell.length_b   1.000
_cell.length_c   1.000
_cell.angle_alpha   90.00
_cell.angle_beta   90.00
_cell.angle_gamma   90.00
#
_symmetry.space_group_name_H-M   'P 1'
#
loop_
_entity.id
_entity.type
_entity.pdbx_description
1 polymer ?
#
loop_
_entity_poly.entity_id
_entity_poly.type
_entity_poly.pdbx_seq_one_letter_code
_entity_poly.pdbx_strand_id
1 'polypeptide(L)'
;MHHLNLGLFNYQITFTYNLLKELYGASILDKLDNRLANISRFLELKIFKNGIQSIFRIIANEYRNLIKVMIFVLDNLDISESLNNMLLNLYEVWNNMYIISRFEEFDDQNLKDFEVI
;
A
#
# COMPACT_ATOMS: atom_id res chain seq x y z
N MET A 1 -3.08 18.29 -8.38
CA MET A 1 -4.09 17.20 -8.24
C MET A 1 -3.61 16.25 -7.16
N HIS A 2 -4.44 15.88 -6.19
CA HIS A 2 -4.04 14.90 -5.19
C HIS A 2 -4.16 13.50 -5.82
N HIS A 3 -3.06 12.76 -5.95
CA HIS A 3 -3.00 11.35 -6.38
C HIS A 3 -3.99 10.43 -5.65
N LEU A 4 -4.38 10.80 -4.43
CA LEU A 4 -5.41 10.13 -3.65
C LEU A 4 -6.80 10.23 -4.30
N ASN A 5 -7.06 11.32 -5.03
CA ASN A 5 -8.30 11.56 -5.77
C ASN A 5 -8.35 10.79 -7.11
N LEU A 6 -7.21 10.27 -7.58
CA LEU A 6 -7.13 9.50 -8.83
C LEU A 6 -7.45 8.01 -8.63
N GLY A 7 -7.65 7.55 -7.39
CA GLY A 7 -7.97 6.15 -7.09
C GLY A 7 -6.82 5.16 -7.35
N LEU A 8 -5.65 5.63 -7.79
CA LEU A 8 -4.47 4.82 -8.12
C LEU A 8 -4.01 3.95 -6.95
N PHE A 9 -3.96 4.51 -5.73
CA PHE A 9 -3.62 3.74 -4.53
C PHE A 9 -4.68 2.69 -4.19
N ASN A 10 -5.96 2.98 -4.40
CA ASN A 10 -7.01 1.98 -4.20
C ASN A 10 -6.82 0.81 -5.18
N TYR A 11 -6.49 1.11 -6.43
CA TYR A 11 -6.18 0.10 -7.43
C TYR A 11 -4.99 -0.76 -7.01
N GLN A 12 -3.87 -0.17 -6.59
CA GLN A 12 -2.68 -0.92 -6.15
C GLN A 12 -3.00 -1.91 -5.03
N ILE A 13 -3.69 -1.45 -3.98
CA ILE A 13 -4.07 -2.29 -2.85
C ILE A 13 -5.03 -3.42 -3.28
N THR A 14 -6.04 -3.08 -4.07
CA THR A 14 -7.02 -4.05 -4.58
C THR A 14 -6.35 -5.09 -5.48
N PHE A 15 -5.41 -4.65 -6.32
CA PHE A 15 -4.61 -5.51 -7.18
C PHE A 15 -3.77 -6.49 -6.35
N THR A 16 -3.00 -5.99 -5.37
CA THR A 16 -2.19 -6.86 -4.49
C THR A 16 -3.06 -7.87 -3.74
N TYR A 17 -4.20 -7.44 -3.21
CA TYR A 17 -5.13 -8.33 -2.51
C TYR A 17 -5.64 -9.46 -3.43
N ASN A 18 -6.11 -9.11 -4.63
CA ASN A 18 -6.63 -10.09 -5.59
C ASN A 18 -5.54 -11.04 -6.08
N LEU A 19 -4.35 -10.51 -6.39
CA LEU A 19 -3.20 -11.30 -6.83
C LEU A 19 -2.80 -12.34 -5.76
N LEU A 20 -2.69 -11.92 -4.51
CA LEU A 20 -2.31 -12.82 -3.41
C LEU A 20 -3.40 -13.88 -3.15
N LYS A 21 -4.67 -13.48 -3.21
CA LYS A 21 -5.79 -14.41 -3.10
C LYS A 21 -5.78 -15.48 -4.20
N GLU A 22 -5.50 -15.06 -5.44
CA GLU A 22 -5.46 -15.95 -6.60
C GLU A 22 -4.31 -16.95 -6.51
N LEU A 23 -3.12 -16.49 -6.11
CA LEU A 23 -1.91 -17.32 -6.09
C LEU A 23 -1.76 -18.19 -4.85
N TYR A 24 -2.19 -17.71 -3.67
CA TYR A 24 -1.94 -18.36 -2.38
C TYR A 24 -3.21 -18.68 -1.58
N GLY A 25 -4.39 -18.33 -2.11
CA GLY A 25 -5.68 -18.59 -1.49
C GLY A 25 -6.02 -17.65 -0.33
N ALA A 26 -7.04 -18.00 0.45
CA ALA A 26 -7.53 -17.14 1.54
C ALA A 26 -6.58 -17.05 2.74
N SER A 27 -5.75 -18.08 2.98
CA SER A 27 -4.86 -18.15 4.15
C SER A 27 -3.80 -17.06 4.18
N ILE A 28 -3.36 -16.58 3.01
CA ILE A 28 -2.42 -15.45 2.94
C ILE A 28 -3.09 -14.14 3.36
N LEU A 29 -4.39 -14.02 3.12
CA LEU A 29 -5.17 -12.82 3.46
C LEU A 29 -5.34 -12.73 4.97
N ASP A 30 -5.58 -13.87 5.64
CA ASP A 30 -5.61 -13.93 7.10
C ASP A 30 -4.26 -13.49 7.71
N LYS A 31 -3.13 -13.85 7.09
CA LYS A 31 -1.80 -13.40 7.51
C LYS A 31 -1.62 -11.88 7.32
N LEU A 32 -2.06 -11.33 6.19
CA LEU A 32 -2.06 -9.88 5.94
C LEU A 32 -2.90 -9.14 6.98
N ASP A 33 -4.10 -9.64 7.27
CA ASP A 33 -5.03 -9.07 8.26
C ASP A 33 -4.42 -9.04 9.65
N ASN A 34 -3.81 -10.16 10.06
CA ASN A 34 -3.12 -10.25 11.35
C ASN A 34 -1.96 -9.26 11.45
N ARG A 35 -1.17 -9.11 10.39
CA ARG A 35 -0.05 -8.15 10.36
C ARG A 35 -0.53 -6.70 10.41
N LEU A 36 -1.55 -6.35 9.63
CA LEU A 36 -2.19 -5.04 9.67
C LEU A 36 -2.73 -4.71 11.06
N ALA A 37 -3.45 -5.66 11.68
CA ALA A 37 -4.01 -5.49 13.01
C ALA A 37 -2.92 -5.28 14.08
N ASN A 38 -1.78 -5.97 13.95
CA ASN A 38 -0.65 -5.79 14.86
C ASN A 38 0.02 -4.43 14.68
N ILE A 39 0.24 -3.97 13.45
CA ILE A 39 0.84 -2.67 13.16
C ILE A 39 -0.06 -1.51 13.63
N SER A 40 -1.38 -1.66 13.45
CA SER A 40 -2.39 -0.69 13.88
C SER A 40 -2.25 -0.30 15.36
N ARG A 41 -1.88 -1.26 16.22
CA ARG A 41 -1.65 -1.04 17.66
C ARG A 41 -0.50 -0.07 17.96
N PHE A 42 0.46 0.09 17.05
CA PHE A 42 1.66 0.88 17.27
C PHE A 42 1.61 2.29 16.66
N LEU A 43 0.79 2.53 15.64
CA LEU A 43 0.88 3.74 14.81
C LEU A 43 -0.28 4.74 14.98
N GLU A 44 -1.04 4.68 16.08
CA GLU A 44 -2.30 5.45 16.28
C GLU A 44 -3.29 5.33 15.10
N LEU A 45 -3.14 4.28 14.29
CA LEU A 45 -3.94 4.07 13.10
C LEU A 45 -5.33 3.63 13.53
N LYS A 46 -6.33 4.52 13.38
CA LYS A 46 -7.74 4.18 13.53
C LYS A 46 -8.23 3.29 12.37
N ILE A 47 -7.62 2.13 12.15
CA ILE A 47 -7.91 1.25 11.01
C ILE A 47 -7.38 -0.15 11.35
N PHE A 48 -8.09 -1.28 11.28
CA PHE A 48 -9.41 -1.66 10.80
C PHE A 48 -9.99 -2.64 11.83
N LYS A 49 -11.22 -2.45 12.32
CA LYS A 49 -11.88 -3.52 13.10
C LYS A 49 -12.19 -4.76 12.25
N ASN A 50 -12.09 -4.65 10.92
CA ASN A 50 -12.61 -5.62 9.94
C ASN A 50 -11.55 -6.12 8.92
N GLY A 51 -10.25 -5.88 9.13
CA GLY A 51 -9.18 -6.36 8.24
C GLY A 51 -9.10 -5.71 6.84
N ILE A 52 -8.15 -6.16 6.03
CA ILE A 52 -7.90 -5.84 4.62
C ILE A 52 -9.17 -6.12 3.77
N GLN A 53 -10.03 -7.06 4.16
CA GLN A 53 -11.30 -7.33 3.46
C GLN A 53 -12.24 -6.11 3.43
N SER A 54 -12.06 -5.19 4.38
CA SER A 54 -12.80 -3.92 4.41
C SER A 54 -12.14 -2.79 3.61
N ILE A 55 -11.11 -3.08 2.80
CA ILE A 55 -10.44 -2.10 1.92
C ILE A 55 -11.41 -1.37 1.01
N PHE A 56 -12.46 -2.05 0.53
CA PHE A 56 -13.48 -1.45 -0.32
C PHE A 56 -14.28 -0.33 0.36
N ARG A 57 -14.12 -0.13 1.69
CA ARG A 57 -14.81 0.87 2.50
C ARG A 57 -13.87 1.85 3.22
N ILE A 58 -12.62 1.96 2.76
CA ILE A 58 -11.63 2.89 3.31
C ILE A 58 -11.99 4.33 2.94
N ILE A 59 -11.95 5.24 3.90
CA ILE A 59 -12.05 6.69 3.65
C ILE A 59 -10.67 7.25 3.30
N ALA A 60 -10.57 8.27 2.46
CA ALA A 60 -9.32 8.91 2.02
C ALA A 60 -8.20 9.00 3.09
N ASN A 61 -8.52 9.40 4.33
CA ASN A 61 -7.52 9.51 5.39
C ASN A 61 -6.91 8.16 5.80
N GLU A 62 -7.70 7.09 5.80
CA GLU A 62 -7.28 5.74 6.12
C GLU A 62 -6.37 5.16 5.03
N TYR A 63 -6.56 5.52 3.75
CA TYR A 63 -5.65 5.14 2.66
C TYR A 63 -4.24 5.69 2.86
N ARG A 64 -4.08 6.96 3.29
CA ARG A 64 -2.75 7.56 3.51
C ARG A 64 -1.93 6.78 4.53
N ASN A 65 -2.61 6.32 5.57
CA ASN A 65 -2.00 5.55 6.62
C ASN A 65 -1.69 4.13 6.15
N LEU A 66 -2.58 3.52 5.37
CA LEU A 66 -2.38 2.20 4.78
C LEU A 66 -1.13 2.19 3.88
N ILE A 67 -0.97 3.18 3.00
CA ILE A 67 0.20 3.35 2.11
C ILE A 67 1.52 3.29 2.90
N LYS A 68 1.59 3.98 4.05
CA LYS A 68 2.79 3.99 4.91
C LYS A 68 3.11 2.63 5.53
N VAL A 69 2.10 1.79 5.78
CA VAL A 69 2.28 0.52 6.50
C VAL A 69 2.37 -0.70 5.60
N MET A 70 1.89 -0.62 4.36
CA MET A 70 1.80 -1.79 3.48
C MET A 70 3.15 -2.45 3.20
N ILE A 71 4.25 -1.69 3.10
CA ILE A 71 5.61 -2.26 2.97
C ILE A 71 5.90 -3.21 4.14
N PHE A 72 5.63 -2.79 5.38
CA PHE A 72 5.86 -3.63 6.56
C PHE A 72 4.91 -4.83 6.66
N VAL A 73 3.69 -4.69 6.11
CA VAL A 73 2.73 -5.79 6.06
C VAL A 73 3.20 -6.87 5.08
N LEU A 74 3.71 -6.44 3.93
CA LEU A 74 4.18 -7.30 2.87
C LEU A 74 5.57 -7.88 3.15
N ASP A 75 6.43 -7.17 3.86
CA ASP A 75 7.80 -7.61 4.13
C ASP A 75 7.85 -8.99 4.79
N ASN A 76 8.67 -9.90 4.26
CA ASN A 76 8.78 -11.28 4.76
C ASN A 76 7.43 -12.01 4.85
N LEU A 77 6.47 -11.69 3.98
CA LEU A 77 5.24 -12.46 3.86
C LEU A 77 5.57 -13.83 3.29
N ASP A 78 4.84 -14.85 3.73
CA ASP A 78 5.05 -16.25 3.34
C ASP A 78 4.56 -16.54 1.91
N ILE A 79 5.24 -15.90 0.94
CA ILE A 79 5.06 -15.99 -0.50
C ILE A 79 6.45 -16.20 -1.14
N SER A 80 6.51 -16.36 -2.47
CA SER A 80 7.82 -16.51 -3.12
C SER A 80 8.67 -15.25 -2.94
N GLU A 81 9.96 -15.43 -2.67
CA GLU A 81 10.91 -14.32 -2.44
C GLU A 81 10.91 -13.33 -3.61
N SER A 82 10.87 -13.84 -4.84
CA SER A 82 10.77 -13.01 -6.05
C SER A 82 9.52 -12.12 -6.05
N LEU A 83 8.34 -12.68 -5.73
CA LEU A 83 7.11 -11.91 -5.67
C LEU A 83 7.12 -10.93 -4.49
N ASN A 84 7.69 -11.32 -3.35
CA ASN A 84 7.81 -10.44 -2.20
C ASN A 84 8.66 -9.21 -2.53
N ASN A 85 9.85 -9.41 -3.09
CA ASN A 85 10.74 -8.33 -3.51
C ASN A 85 10.09 -7.44 -4.59
N MET A 86 9.38 -8.05 -5.55
CA MET A 86 8.64 -7.30 -6.57
C MET A 86 7.55 -6.40 -5.95
N LEU A 87 6.78 -6.93 -5.01
CA LEU A 87 5.77 -6.16 -4.30
C LEU A 87 6.41 -5.07 -3.44
N LEU A 88 7.46 -5.36 -2.69
CA LEU A 88 8.16 -4.35 -1.87
C LEU A 88 8.68 -3.19 -2.71
N ASN A 89 9.35 -3.48 -3.83
CA ASN A 89 9.83 -2.46 -4.77
C ASN A 89 8.68 -1.63 -5.35
N LEU A 90 7.58 -2.28 -5.73
CA LEU A 90 6.39 -1.59 -6.22
C LEU A 90 5.86 -0.60 -5.17
N TYR A 91 5.71 -1.03 -3.91
CA TYR A 91 5.21 -0.13 -2.86
C TYR A 91 6.21 0.97 -2.49
N GLU A 92 7.51 0.71 -2.55
CA GLU A 92 8.54 1.73 -2.37
C GLU A 92 8.45 2.83 -3.44
N VAL A 93 8.41 2.43 -4.71
CA VAL A 93 8.22 3.33 -5.86
C VAL A 93 6.98 4.20 -5.69
N TRP A 94 5.85 3.58 -5.33
CA TRP A 94 4.60 4.30 -5.15
C TRP A 94 4.61 5.25 -3.95
N ASN A 95 5.29 4.88 -2.87
CA ASN A 95 5.49 5.76 -1.72
C ASN A 95 6.36 6.97 -2.09
N ASN A 96 7.38 6.78 -2.92
CA ASN A 96 8.21 7.88 -3.43
C ASN A 96 7.37 8.81 -4.32
N MET A 97 6.59 8.27 -5.26
CA MET A 97 5.65 9.05 -6.07
C MET A 97 4.65 9.83 -5.19
N TYR A 98 4.12 9.20 -4.13
CA TYR A 98 3.24 9.83 -3.17
C TYR A 98 3.90 11.03 -2.48
N ILE A 99 5.14 10.87 -2.00
CA ILE A 99 5.90 11.93 -1.32
C ILE A 99 6.17 13.09 -2.28
N ILE A 100 6.67 12.80 -3.49
CA ILE A 100 7.01 13.84 -4.48
C ILE A 100 5.77 14.66 -4.85
N SER A 101 4.65 13.99 -5.11
CA SER A 101 3.40 14.66 -5.47
C SER A 101 2.70 15.39 -4.32
N ARG A 102 3.29 15.42 -3.12
CA ARG A 102 2.83 16.23 -1.97
C ARG A 102 3.65 17.50 -1.77
N PHE A 103 4.77 17.69 -2.48
CA PHE A 103 5.51 18.94 -2.41
C PHE A 103 4.63 20.10 -2.87
N GLU A 104 4.61 21.18 -2.08
CA GLU A 104 3.81 22.38 -2.38
C GLU A 104 4.39 23.15 -3.58
N GLU A 105 5.71 23.09 -3.74
CA GLU A 105 6.44 23.60 -4.89
C GLU A 105 6.85 22.41 -5.76
N PHE A 106 5.99 22.06 -6.72
CA PHE A 106 6.29 21.07 -7.75
C PHE A 106 6.89 21.80 -8.96
N ASP A 107 8.14 21.49 -9.29
CA ASP A 107 8.86 22.11 -10.40
C ASP A 107 9.25 21.11 -11.50
N ASP A 108 9.81 21.61 -12.60
CA ASP A 108 10.22 20.79 -13.74
C ASP A 108 11.33 19.77 -13.39
N GLN A 109 12.04 19.96 -12.29
CA GLN A 109 13.04 18.99 -11.82
C GLN A 109 12.35 17.80 -11.16
N ASN A 110 11.26 18.01 -10.43
CA ASN A 110 10.44 16.92 -9.89
C ASN A 110 9.79 16.07 -11.00
N LEU A 111 9.48 16.65 -12.17
CA LEU A 111 8.99 15.90 -13.32
C LEU A 111 10.03 14.89 -13.85
N LYS A 112 11.31 15.28 -13.88
CA LYS A 112 12.39 14.36 -14.28
C LYS A 112 12.53 13.20 -13.30
N ASP A 113 12.32 13.46 -12.01
CA ASP A 113 12.35 12.40 -10.99
C ASP A 113 11.21 11.39 -11.22
N PHE A 114 10.05 11.81 -11.73
CA PHE A 114 8.96 10.92 -12.13
C PHE A 114 9.25 10.11 -13.40
N GLU A 115 10.04 10.63 -14.35
CA GLU A 115 10.37 9.92 -15.60
C GLU A 115 11.38 8.78 -15.41
N VAL A 116 12.14 8.82 -14.31
CA VAL A 116 13.20 7.84 -14.00
C VAL A 116 12.69 6.69 -13.12
N ILE A 117 11.49 6.83 -12.55
CA ILE A 117 10.79 5.81 -11.74
C ILE A 117 10.00 4.87 -12.65
#